data_AF-A0A0F4YKQ7-F1
#
_entry.id   AF-A0A0F4YKQ7-F1
#
_cell.length_a   1.000
_cell.length_b   1.000
_cell.length_c   1.000
_cell.angle_alpha   90.00
_cell.angle_beta   90.00
_cell.angle_gamma   90.00
#
_symmetry.space_group_name_H-M   'P 1'
#
loop_
_entity.id
_entity.type
_entity.pdbx_description
1 polymer ?
#
loop_
_entity_poly.entity_id
_entity_poly.type
_entity_poly.pdbx_seq_one_letter_code
_entity_poly.pdbx_strand_id
1 'polypeptide(L)'
;DPATAHISVHLLIPGWTWTGLMGNVGPTDEKDVVNKPAGAWYPSQVADYCARALEKGSFYIVCPDGETDAALDQARMRWGSDDVIEGRPALSRWEASWKDQAAKWIEEEAAKRRAS
;
A
#
# COMPACT_ATOMS: atom_id res chain seq x y z
N ASP A 1 9.36 30.57 1.40
CA ASP A 1 10.13 31.10 2.54
C ASP A 1 11.52 30.46 2.49
N PRO A 2 12.62 31.22 2.45
CA PRO A 2 13.98 30.66 2.54
C PRO A 2 14.16 29.72 3.74
N ALA A 3 13.42 29.93 4.83
CA ALA A 3 13.43 29.07 6.01
C ALA A 3 12.86 27.66 5.76
N THR A 4 12.07 27.47 4.70
CA THR A 4 11.45 26.17 4.34
C THR A 4 11.96 25.60 3.01
N ALA A 5 12.92 26.26 2.36
CA ALA A 5 13.42 25.87 1.03
C ALA A 5 14.08 24.47 1.00
N HIS A 6 14.36 23.89 2.17
CA HIS A 6 14.97 22.56 2.35
C HIS A 6 14.07 21.57 3.09
N ILE A 7 12.77 21.86 3.24
CA ILE A 7 11.82 20.98 3.91
C ILE A 7 10.97 20.28 2.86
N SER A 8 10.93 18.95 2.90
CA SER A 8 10.01 18.13 2.11
C SER A 8 9.02 17.39 3.01
N VAL A 9 7.83 17.11 2.48
CA VAL A 9 6.76 16.37 3.17
C VAL A 9 6.48 15.10 2.38
N HIS A 10 6.31 14.00 3.10
CA HIS A 10 6.05 12.68 2.54
C HIS A 10 5.05 11.93 3.42
N LEU A 11 4.27 11.02 2.83
CA LEU A 11 3.32 10.15 3.50
C LEU A 11 3.73 8.69 3.30
N LEU A 12 4.19 8.07 4.38
CA LEU A 12 4.46 6.64 4.43
C LEU A 12 3.17 5.86 4.71
N ILE A 13 2.83 4.92 3.83
CA ILE A 13 1.70 4.02 3.93
C ILE A 13 2.27 2.60 4.00
N PRO A 14 2.63 2.12 5.21
CA PRO A 14 3.20 0.79 5.35
C PRO A 14 2.12 -0.28 5.14
N GLY A 15 2.52 -1.40 4.54
CA GLY A 15 1.73 -2.63 4.56
C GLY A 15 1.76 -3.27 5.95
N TRP A 16 1.28 -4.51 6.06
CA TRP A 16 1.35 -5.23 7.32
C TRP A 16 2.82 -5.43 7.74
N THR A 17 3.25 -4.71 8.78
CA THR A 17 4.65 -4.67 9.22
C THR A 17 4.78 -5.21 10.64
N TRP A 18 5.47 -6.33 10.81
CA TRP A 18 5.58 -6.97 12.11
C TRP A 18 6.52 -6.19 13.02
N THR A 19 5.90 -5.41 13.93
CA THR A 19 6.56 -4.54 14.91
C THR A 19 5.97 -4.79 16.30
N GLY A 20 6.59 -4.21 17.35
CA GLY A 20 6.02 -4.20 18.69
C GLY A 20 4.71 -3.40 18.84
N LEU A 21 4.28 -2.66 17.81
CA LEU A 21 3.02 -1.90 17.83
C LEU A 21 1.78 -2.80 17.70
N MET A 22 1.96 -4.07 17.31
CA MET A 22 0.86 -4.99 17.02
C MET A 22 0.37 -5.78 18.24
N GLY A 23 0.75 -5.39 19.45
CA GLY A 23 0.37 -6.09 20.70
C GLY A 23 1.09 -7.43 20.92
N ASN A 24 1.92 -7.88 19.97
CA ASN A 24 2.84 -9.01 20.10
C ASN A 24 4.28 -8.50 20.26
N VAL A 25 5.17 -9.35 20.78
CA VAL A 25 6.62 -9.08 20.76
C VAL A 25 7.07 -9.12 19.30
N GLY A 26 7.26 -7.93 18.69
CA GLY A 26 7.93 -7.80 17.40
C GLY A 26 9.39 -8.27 17.48
N PRO A 27 10.07 -8.42 16.34
CA PRO A 27 11.45 -8.88 16.35
C PRO A 27 12.34 -7.85 17.05
N THR A 28 13.06 -8.26 18.10
CA THR A 28 14.12 -7.45 18.72
C THR A 28 15.40 -7.49 17.91
N ASP A 29 15.66 -8.63 17.27
CA ASP A 29 16.62 -8.82 16.18
C ASP A 29 15.92 -9.67 15.11
N GLU A 30 16.00 -9.26 13.84
CA GLU A 30 15.38 -9.96 12.72
C GLU A 30 16.01 -11.34 12.47
N LYS A 31 17.22 -11.58 12.99
CA LYS A 31 17.97 -12.85 12.88
C LYS A 31 17.50 -13.92 13.86
N ASP A 32 16.91 -13.52 14.99
CA ASP A 32 16.48 -14.43 16.07
C ASP A 32 15.01 -14.84 15.93
N VAL A 33 14.42 -14.61 14.75
CA VAL A 33 12.99 -14.76 14.50
C VAL A 33 12.63 -16.19 14.17
N VAL A 34 11.90 -16.83 15.07
CA VAL A 34 11.43 -18.21 14.88
C VAL A 34 10.08 -18.29 14.17
N ASN A 35 9.25 -17.23 14.16
CA ASN A 35 7.88 -17.29 13.63
C ASN A 35 7.38 -15.96 13.02
N LYS A 36 8.04 -15.43 11.98
CA LYS A 36 7.49 -14.26 11.27
C LYS A 36 6.15 -14.63 10.63
N PRO A 37 5.08 -13.82 10.79
CA PRO A 37 3.84 -14.06 10.07
C PRO A 37 4.04 -14.02 8.55
N ALA A 38 3.37 -14.91 7.82
CA ALA A 38 3.37 -14.90 6.36
C ALA A 38 2.76 -13.59 5.83
N GLY A 39 3.35 -12.98 4.81
CA GLY A 39 2.91 -11.69 4.26
C GLY A 39 3.42 -10.45 5.03
N ALA A 40 3.67 -10.56 6.34
CA ALA A 40 4.16 -9.41 7.11
C ALA A 40 5.58 -8.99 6.71
N TRP A 41 5.82 -7.70 6.49
CA TRP A 41 7.17 -7.15 6.29
C TRP A 41 7.93 -7.01 7.61
N TYR A 42 9.25 -7.12 7.51
CA TYR A 42 10.13 -6.66 8.58
C TYR A 42 10.19 -5.12 8.63
N PRO A 43 10.46 -4.53 9.81
CA PRO A 43 10.65 -3.09 9.94
C PRO A 43 11.78 -2.57 9.03
N SER A 44 12.88 -3.31 8.90
CA SER A 44 14.00 -2.97 8.00
C SER A 44 13.57 -2.82 6.55
N GLN A 45 12.74 -3.74 6.06
CA GLN A 45 12.25 -3.71 4.67
C GLN A 45 11.43 -2.44 4.39
N VAL A 46 10.60 -2.03 5.35
CA VAL A 46 9.81 -0.79 5.23
C VAL A 46 10.73 0.42 5.26
N ALA A 47 11.72 0.45 6.16
CA ALA A 47 12.69 1.52 6.25
C ALA A 47 13.50 1.68 4.95
N ASP A 48 14.01 0.57 4.39
CA ASP A 48 14.77 0.55 3.14
C ASP A 48 13.92 0.98 1.94
N TYR A 49 12.64 0.60 1.91
CA TYR A 49 11.71 1.06 0.89
C TYR A 49 11.46 2.57 1.02
N CYS A 50 11.22 3.05 2.24
CA CYS A 50 11.00 4.46 2.53
C CYS A 50 12.20 5.31 2.12
N ALA A 51 13.43 4.91 2.51
CA ALA A 51 14.66 5.63 2.15
C ALA A 51 14.80 5.82 0.63
N ARG A 52 14.62 4.74 -0.15
CA ARG A 52 14.65 4.81 -1.62
C ARG A 52 13.54 5.67 -2.22
N ALA A 53 12.38 5.74 -1.58
CA ALA A 53 11.28 6.57 -2.06
C ALA A 53 11.50 8.06 -1.73
N LEU A 54 12.12 8.35 -0.58
CA LEU A 54 12.56 9.70 -0.22
C LEU A 54 13.62 10.22 -1.19
N GLU A 55 14.60 9.40 -1.57
CA GLU A 55 15.60 9.75 -2.61
C GLU A 55 14.97 10.09 -3.95
N LYS A 56 13.82 9.47 -4.28
CA LYS A 56 13.05 9.76 -5.49
C LYS A 56 12.15 10.99 -5.38
N GLY A 57 12.03 11.58 -4.19
CA GLY A 57 11.12 12.69 -3.93
C GLY A 57 9.63 12.29 -3.91
N SER A 58 9.31 11.02 -3.69
CA SER A 58 7.93 10.51 -3.72
C SER A 58 7.12 11.01 -2.53
N PHE A 59 6.00 11.71 -2.76
CA PHE A 59 5.09 12.10 -1.68
C PHE A 59 4.37 10.88 -1.08
N TYR A 60 3.67 10.09 -1.89
CA TYR A 60 2.99 8.87 -1.44
C TYR A 60 3.95 7.67 -1.51
N ILE A 61 4.29 7.10 -0.36
CA ILE A 61 5.16 5.94 -0.24
C ILE A 61 4.28 4.75 0.15
N VAL A 62 3.67 4.11 -0.84
CA VAL A 62 2.83 2.92 -0.66
C VAL A 62 3.73 1.68 -0.67
N CYS A 63 3.93 1.08 0.50
CA CYS A 63 4.71 -0.16 0.61
C CYS A 63 3.90 -1.35 0.05
N PRO A 64 4.53 -2.26 -0.70
CA PRO A 64 3.91 -3.54 -1.05
C PRO A 64 3.57 -4.37 0.19
N ASP A 65 2.52 -5.20 0.14
CA ASP A 65 2.12 -6.09 1.24
C ASP A 65 2.46 -7.57 1.00
N GLY A 66 3.08 -7.90 -0.13
CA GLY A 66 3.52 -9.25 -0.48
C GLY A 66 2.38 -10.23 -0.80
N GLU A 67 1.13 -9.85 -0.57
CA GLU A 67 -0.07 -10.61 -0.95
C GLU A 67 -0.65 -10.11 -2.27
N THR A 68 -0.47 -8.82 -2.55
CA THR A 68 -0.95 -8.18 -3.76
C THR A 68 0.16 -7.37 -4.42
N ASP A 69 0.13 -7.30 -5.76
CA ASP A 69 1.05 -6.45 -6.49
C ASP A 69 0.55 -5.01 -6.59
N ALA A 70 1.48 -4.09 -6.83
CA ALA A 70 1.19 -2.66 -6.90
C ALA A 70 0.14 -2.32 -7.98
N ALA A 71 0.08 -3.09 -9.06
CA ALA A 71 -0.89 -2.87 -10.13
C ALA A 71 -2.32 -3.13 -9.66
N LEU A 72 -2.54 -4.22 -8.91
CA LEU A 72 -3.82 -4.54 -8.32
C LEU A 72 -4.24 -3.52 -7.26
N ASP A 73 -3.32 -3.08 -6.40
CA ASP A 73 -3.61 -2.06 -5.40
C ASP A 73 -3.99 -0.72 -6.03
N GLN A 74 -3.24 -0.27 -7.02
CA GLN A 74 -3.57 0.97 -7.73
C GLN A 74 -4.92 0.88 -8.45
N ALA A 75 -5.26 -0.27 -9.04
CA ALA A 75 -6.58 -0.50 -9.62
C ALA A 75 -7.69 -0.40 -8.56
N ARG A 76 -7.50 -1.02 -7.38
CA ARG A 76 -8.46 -0.93 -6.27
C ARG A 76 -8.61 0.49 -5.72
N MET A 77 -7.49 1.22 -5.57
CA MET A 77 -7.51 2.63 -5.15
C MET A 77 -8.27 3.49 -6.14
N ARG A 78 -8.05 3.29 -7.44
CA ARG A 78 -8.76 4.01 -8.49
C ARG A 78 -10.25 3.69 -8.45
N TRP A 79 -10.63 2.42 -8.38
CA TRP A 79 -12.03 2.03 -8.26
C TRP A 79 -12.73 2.71 -7.07
N GLY A 80 -12.10 2.69 -5.89
CA GLY A 80 -12.65 3.34 -4.69
C GLY A 80 -12.70 4.87 -4.79
N SER A 81 -11.78 5.48 -5.52
CA SER A 81 -11.83 6.92 -5.82
C SER A 81 -12.99 7.24 -6.76
N ASP A 82 -13.20 6.38 -7.77
CA ASP A 82 -14.30 6.50 -8.73
C ASP A 82 -15.66 6.27 -8.07
N ASP A 83 -15.75 5.55 -6.93
CA ASP A 83 -17.00 5.48 -6.16
C ASP A 83 -17.48 6.87 -5.75
N VAL A 84 -16.56 7.74 -5.31
CA VAL A 84 -16.86 9.12 -4.90
C VAL A 84 -17.19 10.00 -6.11
N ILE A 85 -16.42 9.85 -7.19
CA ILE A 85 -16.56 10.67 -8.40
C ILE A 85 -17.88 10.38 -9.12
N GLU A 86 -18.23 9.10 -9.24
CA GLU A 86 -19.39 8.63 -10.01
C GLU A 86 -20.66 8.47 -9.16
N GLY A 87 -20.58 8.75 -7.85
CA GLY A 87 -21.71 8.60 -6.93
C GLY A 87 -22.17 7.15 -6.74
N ARG A 88 -21.25 6.19 -6.76
CA ARG A 88 -21.55 4.77 -6.52
C ARG A 88 -21.76 4.54 -5.01
N PRO A 89 -22.38 3.40 -4.61
CA PRO A 89 -22.45 3.03 -3.21
C PRO A 89 -21.06 3.00 -2.56
N ALA A 90 -20.99 3.35 -1.27
CA ALA A 90 -19.73 3.29 -0.52
C ALA A 90 -19.17 1.86 -0.53
N LEU A 91 -17.88 1.73 -0.86
CA LEU A 91 -17.19 0.44 -1.00
C LEU A 91 -17.87 -0.47 -2.03
N SER A 92 -18.24 0.08 -3.20
CA SER A 92 -19.07 -0.62 -4.20
C SER A 92 -18.48 -1.97 -4.65
N ARG A 93 -17.16 -2.14 -4.55
CA ARG A 93 -16.48 -3.42 -4.84
C ARG A 93 -16.97 -4.62 -4.02
N TRP A 94 -17.63 -4.36 -2.89
CA TRP A 94 -18.19 -5.39 -2.02
C TRP A 94 -19.73 -5.44 -2.05
N GLU A 95 -20.37 -4.50 -2.73
CA GLU A 95 -21.83 -4.43 -2.83
C GLU A 95 -22.32 -5.48 -3.83
N ALA A 96 -23.44 -6.16 -3.52
CA ALA A 96 -23.88 -7.33 -4.27
C ALA A 96 -24.17 -7.05 -5.76
N SER A 97 -24.73 -5.87 -6.08
CA SER A 97 -25.03 -5.44 -7.45
C SER A 97 -23.81 -4.90 -8.21
N TRP A 98 -22.73 -4.53 -7.51
CA TRP A 98 -21.52 -3.94 -8.11
C TRP A 98 -20.30 -4.86 -8.13
N LYS A 99 -20.21 -5.86 -7.24
CA LYS A 99 -19.00 -6.67 -7.03
C LYS A 99 -18.46 -7.32 -8.30
N ASP A 100 -19.33 -7.81 -9.20
CA ASP A 100 -18.91 -8.52 -10.40
C ASP A 100 -18.35 -7.54 -11.44
N GLN A 101 -19.00 -6.38 -11.58
CA GLN A 101 -18.51 -5.28 -12.41
C GLN A 101 -17.18 -4.73 -11.88
N ALA A 102 -17.08 -4.55 -10.55
CA ALA A 102 -15.88 -4.10 -9.89
C ALA A 102 -14.72 -5.07 -10.09
N ALA A 103 -14.94 -6.37 -9.87
CA ALA A 103 -13.91 -7.39 -10.04
C ALA A 103 -13.37 -7.40 -11.46
N LYS A 104 -14.26 -7.40 -12.47
CA LYS A 104 -13.88 -7.36 -13.89
C LYS A 104 -13.05 -6.12 -14.21
N TRP A 105 -13.54 -4.94 -13.82
CA TRP A 105 -12.84 -3.69 -14.13
C TRP A 105 -11.47 -3.61 -13.44
N ILE A 106 -11.39 -4.03 -12.16
CA ILE A 106 -10.15 -4.02 -11.38
C ILE A 106 -9.12 -4.96 -12.02
N GLU A 107 -9.54 -6.14 -12.47
CA GLU A 107 -8.67 -7.10 -13.15
C GLU A 107 -8.12 -6.53 -14.47
N GLU A 108 -8.98 -5.94 -15.29
CA GLU A 108 -8.58 -5.30 -16.56
C GLU A 108 -7.62 -4.13 -16.34
N GLU A 109 -7.89 -3.26 -15.36
CA GLU A 109 -7.02 -2.13 -15.02
C GLU A 109 -5.68 -2.60 -14.45
N ALA A 110 -5.69 -3.60 -13.57
CA ALA A 110 -4.46 -4.18 -13.04
C ALA A 110 -3.62 -4.81 -14.15
N ALA A 111 -4.24 -5.55 -15.08
CA ALA A 111 -3.54 -6.13 -16.23
C ALA A 111 -2.87 -5.07 -17.11
N LYS A 112 -3.57 -3.94 -17.39
CA LYS A 112 -3.00 -2.81 -18.13
C LYS A 112 -1.77 -2.22 -17.42
N ARG A 113 -1.84 -2.02 -16.11
CA ARG A 113 -0.75 -1.47 -15.29
C ARG A 113 0.46 -2.41 -15.21
N ARG A 114 0.24 -3.73 -15.23
CA ARG A 114 1.36 -4.70 -15.28
C ARG A 114 2.11 -4.66 -16.62
N ALA A 115 1.44 -4.24 -17.69
CA ALA A 115 2.00 -4.21 -19.04
C ALA A 115 2.72 -2.89 -19.39
N SER A 116 2.61 -1.86 -18.55
CA SER A 116 3.25 -0.55 -18.71
C SER A 116 4.55 -0.45 -17.93
#